data_AF-A0A2N2I431-F1
#
_entry.id   AF-A0A2N2I431-F1
#
_cell.length_a   1.000
_cell.length_b   1.000
_cell.length_c   1.000
_cell.angle_alpha   90.00
_cell.angle_beta   90.00
_cell.angle_gamma   90.00
#
_symmetry.space_group_name_H-M   'P 1'
#
loop_
_entity.id
_entity.type
_entity.pdbx_description
1 polymer ?
#
loop_
_entity_poly.entity_id
_entity_poly.type
_entity_poly.pdbx_seq_one_letter_code
_entity_poly.pdbx_strand_id
1 'polypeptide(L)'
;MTTTMAHTTDRTSSGRLVSPANALPLLGTALEAQARGGLCRLILRQRFHNPHEQPLGVTYALPVPEDASVSGFSFRVGDRTIVGEIDRRASARERFENAILEGRTAALLDEERSTVFSQEIGNIPPGADLDVEIEIDLLLRWLEEGQWELRIPTTLAPRYLGAEGRVPDANAIRQDIADGPTAVRASLALQILDSLGAGRGPSSPAHRLTTVAQGESVSVSFADEAVPLDRDVVVRWPAAQPQVGAQLTLAGKDTVPSRAFGLLTLVPPEPSAAAWPVARDLVLLLDT
;
A
#
# COMPACT_ATOMS: atom_id res chain seq x y z
N MET A 1 -19.13 49.70 4.44
CA MET A 1 -18.05 48.86 5.00
C MET A 1 -18.16 47.49 4.35
N THR A 2 -17.29 47.25 3.38
CA THR A 2 -17.31 46.06 2.51
C THR A 2 -16.28 45.09 3.06
N THR A 3 -16.71 44.04 3.74
CA THR A 3 -15.82 43.00 4.25
C THR A 3 -15.67 41.92 3.19
N THR A 4 -14.51 41.94 2.52
CA THR A 4 -14.03 40.89 1.62
C THR A 4 -13.80 39.61 2.43
N MET A 5 -14.58 38.57 2.14
CA MET A 5 -14.30 37.22 2.61
C MET A 5 -13.17 36.62 1.78
N ALA A 6 -12.05 36.33 2.44
CA ALA A 6 -10.92 35.62 1.87
C ALA A 6 -11.34 34.18 1.54
N HIS A 7 -11.20 33.83 0.26
CA HIS A 7 -11.36 32.50 -0.27
C HIS A 7 -10.33 31.57 0.37
N THR A 8 -10.79 30.61 1.18
CA THR A 8 -9.91 29.59 1.78
C THR A 8 -9.70 28.52 0.71
N THR A 9 -8.56 28.59 0.03
CA THR A 9 -8.17 27.59 -0.97
C THR A 9 -7.94 26.26 -0.28
N ASP A 10 -8.77 25.28 -0.60
CA ASP A 10 -8.66 23.89 -0.17
C ASP A 10 -7.29 23.34 -0.62
N ARG A 11 -6.37 23.17 0.33
CA ARG A 11 -5.01 22.68 0.08
C ARG A 11 -5.09 21.17 -0.17
N THR A 12 -5.29 20.79 -1.42
CA THR A 12 -5.08 19.43 -1.92
C THR A 12 -3.67 18.97 -1.51
N SER A 13 -3.60 17.95 -0.65
CA SER A 13 -2.34 17.39 -0.14
C SER A 13 -1.65 16.57 -1.24
N SER A 14 -0.86 17.22 -2.10
CA SER A 14 0.05 16.53 -3.01
C SER A 14 1.18 15.97 -2.16
N GLY A 15 1.16 14.68 -1.86
CA GLY A 15 2.28 14.11 -1.13
C GLY A 15 3.53 14.04 -2.02
N ARG A 16 4.70 13.97 -1.39
CA ARG A 16 6.00 14.16 -2.04
C ARG A 16 6.85 12.90 -1.84
N LEU A 17 7.62 12.55 -2.87
CA LEU A 17 8.61 11.48 -2.80
C LEU A 17 9.77 11.95 -1.93
N VAL A 18 10.17 11.11 -0.97
CA VAL A 18 11.29 11.37 -0.08
C VAL A 18 12.56 10.85 -0.73
N SER A 19 13.62 11.66 -0.68
CA SER A 19 14.96 11.20 -0.99
C SER A 19 15.97 11.81 0.00
N PRO A 20 17.00 11.07 0.46
CA PRO A 20 18.11 11.65 1.21
C PRO A 20 18.98 12.57 0.33
N ALA A 21 19.76 13.44 0.95
CA ALA A 21 20.79 14.25 0.29
C ALA A 21 21.75 13.35 -0.51
N ASN A 22 22.02 13.69 -1.78
CA ASN A 22 22.52 12.79 -2.85
C ASN A 22 21.46 11.76 -3.30
N ALA A 23 20.35 12.28 -3.81
CA ALA A 23 19.19 11.50 -4.14
C ALA A 23 19.48 10.39 -5.15
N LEU A 24 19.11 9.15 -4.81
CA LEU A 24 18.87 8.12 -5.82
C LEU A 24 17.53 8.44 -6.47
N PRO A 25 17.49 8.97 -7.70
CA PRO A 25 16.22 9.24 -8.38
C PRO A 25 15.39 7.96 -8.46
N LEU A 26 14.17 8.01 -7.93
CA LEU A 26 13.13 7.05 -8.27
C LEU A 26 12.84 7.22 -9.77
N LEU A 27 12.89 6.13 -10.52
CA LEU A 27 12.65 6.09 -11.96
C LEU A 27 11.21 5.65 -12.29
N GLY A 28 10.60 4.82 -11.45
CA GLY A 28 9.26 4.29 -11.67
C GLY A 28 8.76 3.43 -10.53
N THR A 29 7.43 3.31 -10.46
CA THR A 29 6.73 2.43 -9.52
C THR A 29 5.81 1.49 -10.28
N ALA A 30 5.75 0.23 -9.88
CA ALA A 30 4.74 -0.72 -10.35
C ALA A 30 3.98 -1.30 -9.17
N LEU A 31 2.66 -1.36 -9.31
CA LEU A 31 1.73 -1.91 -8.33
C LEU A 31 1.08 -3.15 -8.93
N GLU A 32 1.42 -4.32 -8.42
CA GLU A 32 0.80 -5.59 -8.81
C GLU A 32 -0.02 -6.13 -7.66
N ALA A 33 -1.32 -6.26 -7.85
CA ALA A 33 -2.23 -6.62 -6.76
C ALA A 33 -3.16 -7.76 -7.14
N GLN A 34 -3.48 -8.62 -6.18
CA GLN A 34 -4.53 -9.60 -6.28
C GLN A 34 -5.46 -9.48 -5.08
N ALA A 35 -6.74 -9.27 -5.34
CA ALA A 35 -7.74 -9.01 -4.33
C ALA A 35 -8.85 -10.06 -4.35
N ARG A 36 -9.24 -10.53 -3.16
CA ARG A 36 -10.28 -11.54 -2.98
C ARG A 36 -10.87 -11.50 -1.59
N GLY A 37 -12.18 -11.44 -1.47
CA GLY A 37 -12.92 -11.68 -0.23
C GLY A 37 -12.47 -10.78 0.92
N GLY A 38 -12.24 -9.49 0.66
CA GLY A 38 -11.79 -8.54 1.67
C GLY A 38 -10.27 -8.55 1.95
N LEU A 39 -9.49 -9.39 1.27
CA LEU A 39 -8.03 -9.39 1.34
C LEU A 39 -7.43 -8.89 0.02
N CYS A 40 -6.25 -8.30 0.11
CA CYS A 40 -5.43 -7.97 -1.04
C CYS A 40 -3.96 -8.29 -0.76
N ARG A 41 -3.32 -8.98 -1.70
CA ARG A 41 -1.86 -9.08 -1.77
C ARG A 41 -1.35 -8.09 -2.78
N LEU A 42 -0.45 -7.22 -2.37
CA LEU A 42 0.19 -6.20 -3.18
C LEU A 42 1.69 -6.48 -3.26
N ILE A 43 2.23 -6.44 -4.47
CA ILE A 43 3.66 -6.36 -4.74
C ILE A 43 3.94 -4.94 -5.22
N LEU A 44 4.68 -4.19 -4.42
CA LEU A 44 5.19 -2.87 -4.76
C LEU A 44 6.61 -3.02 -5.31
N ARG A 45 6.82 -2.58 -6.56
CA ARG A 45 8.15 -2.49 -7.17
C ARG A 45 8.54 -1.05 -7.41
N GLN A 46 9.75 -0.68 -6.99
CA GLN A 46 10.30 0.66 -7.17
C GLN A 46 11.71 0.55 -7.75
N ARG A 47 11.98 1.32 -8.81
CA ARG A 47 13.29 1.33 -9.46
C ARG A 47 14.01 2.64 -9.18
N PHE A 48 15.27 2.56 -8.73
CA PHE A 48 16.14 3.68 -8.46
C PHE A 48 17.43 3.57 -9.30
N HIS A 49 18.15 4.68 -9.44
CA HIS A 49 19.45 4.72 -10.10
C HIS A 49 20.46 5.50 -9.26
N ASN A 50 21.71 5.04 -9.19
CA ASN A 50 22.81 5.81 -8.58
C ASN A 50 23.58 6.60 -9.65
N PRO A 51 23.31 7.91 -9.83
CA PRO A 51 23.99 8.72 -10.84
C PRO A 51 25.41 9.14 -10.44
N HIS A 52 25.86 8.80 -9.23
CA HIS A 52 27.13 9.27 -8.69
C HIS A 52 28.28 8.30 -8.98
N GLU A 53 29.51 8.84 -8.93
CA GLU A 53 30.76 8.08 -9.14
C GLU A 53 31.21 7.32 -7.88
N GLN A 54 30.46 7.42 -6.79
CA GLN A 54 30.77 6.80 -5.51
C GLN A 54 29.63 5.90 -5.03
N PRO A 55 29.92 4.83 -4.25
CA PRO A 55 28.87 4.04 -3.63
C PRO A 55 28.02 4.88 -2.69
N LEU A 56 26.71 4.65 -2.70
CA LEU A 56 25.76 5.38 -1.84
C LEU A 56 24.97 4.45 -0.94
N GLY A 57 24.52 5.02 0.18
CA GLY A 57 23.44 4.45 0.98
C GLY A 57 22.18 5.30 0.83
N VAL A 58 21.02 4.65 0.95
CA VAL A 58 19.71 5.30 0.93
C VAL A 58 18.90 4.83 2.11
N THR A 59 18.19 5.78 2.73
CA THR A 59 17.10 5.49 3.66
C THR A 59 15.82 6.05 3.06
N TYR A 60 14.78 5.23 2.98
CA TYR A 60 13.49 5.56 2.40
C TYR A 60 12.37 5.13 3.35
N ALA A 61 11.35 5.98 3.50
CA ALA A 61 10.17 5.69 4.29
C ALA A 61 9.02 5.25 3.38
N LEU A 62 8.53 4.03 3.59
CA LEU A 62 7.38 3.46 2.90
C LEU A 62 6.12 3.63 3.75
N PRO A 63 5.10 4.39 3.29
CA PRO A 63 3.80 4.36 3.92
C PRO A 63 3.11 3.02 3.62
N VAL A 64 2.68 2.34 4.67
CA VAL A 64 1.93 1.09 4.59
C VAL A 64 0.54 1.34 5.20
N PRO A 65 -0.56 0.83 4.61
CA PRO A 65 -1.89 0.96 5.21
C PRO A 65 -1.92 0.40 6.65
N GLU A 66 -2.78 0.96 7.51
CA GLU A 66 -2.86 0.58 8.94
C GLU A 66 -3.18 -0.91 9.16
N ASP A 67 -4.03 -1.48 8.30
CA ASP A 67 -4.41 -2.90 8.36
C ASP A 67 -3.58 -3.77 7.39
N ALA A 68 -2.31 -3.42 7.18
CA ALA A 68 -1.41 -4.13 6.28
C ALA A 68 -0.17 -4.68 7.01
N SER A 69 0.35 -5.78 6.49
CA SER A 69 1.54 -6.46 6.97
C SER A 69 2.52 -6.66 5.81
N VAL A 70 3.78 -6.33 6.03
CA VAL A 70 4.85 -6.66 5.09
C VAL A 70 5.23 -8.13 5.28
N SER A 71 5.02 -8.93 4.25
CA SER A 71 5.27 -10.38 4.27
C SER A 71 6.52 -10.81 3.49
N GLY A 72 7.10 -9.91 2.69
CA GLY A 72 8.28 -10.19 1.90
C GLY A 72 9.01 -8.91 1.49
N PHE A 73 10.32 -9.03 1.35
CA PHE A 73 11.19 -7.93 0.94
C PHE A 73 12.36 -8.47 0.14
N SER A 74 12.65 -7.86 -1.02
CA SER A 74 13.86 -8.15 -1.76
C SER A 74 14.35 -6.93 -2.52
N PHE A 75 15.62 -6.96 -2.91
CA PHE A 75 16.16 -5.94 -3.80
C PHE A 75 17.18 -6.54 -4.75
N ARG A 76 17.28 -5.95 -5.95
CA ARG A 76 18.24 -6.32 -6.99
C ARG A 76 19.14 -5.15 -7.30
N VAL A 77 20.46 -5.39 -7.28
CA VAL A 77 21.49 -4.41 -7.66
C VAL A 77 22.43 -5.07 -8.66
N GLY A 78 22.49 -4.53 -9.88
CA GLY A 78 23.14 -5.21 -11.00
C GLY A 78 22.57 -6.61 -11.21
N ASP A 79 23.42 -7.63 -11.21
CA ASP A 79 23.03 -9.04 -11.40
C ASP A 79 22.70 -9.78 -10.09
N ARG A 80 22.76 -9.08 -8.94
CA ARG A 80 22.59 -9.70 -7.62
C ARG A 80 21.21 -9.39 -7.07
N THR A 81 20.43 -10.43 -6.78
CA THR A 81 19.20 -10.33 -5.99
C THR A 81 19.48 -10.74 -4.55
N ILE A 82 19.06 -9.92 -3.61
CA ILE A 82 19.14 -10.15 -2.17
C ILE A 82 17.71 -10.23 -1.66
N VAL A 83 17.40 -11.33 -0.97
CA VAL A 83 16.09 -11.59 -0.37
C VAL A 83 16.20 -11.34 1.12
N GLY A 84 15.29 -10.55 1.66
CA GLY A 84 15.19 -10.26 3.09
C GLY A 84 14.70 -11.46 3.87
N GLU A 85 15.31 -11.70 5.03
CA GLU A 85 14.84 -12.69 5.99
C GLU A 85 14.26 -11.96 7.20
N ILE A 86 13.06 -12.36 7.63
CA ILE A 86 12.44 -11.83 8.85
C ILE A 86 13.23 -12.34 10.06
N ASP A 87 13.63 -11.42 10.94
CA ASP A 87 14.37 -11.72 12.16
C ASP A 87 14.04 -10.69 13.24
N ARG A 88 14.49 -10.95 14.48
CA ARG A 88 14.40 -9.98 15.56
C ARG A 88 15.16 -8.70 15.19
N ARG A 89 14.56 -7.55 15.50
CA ARG A 89 15.07 -6.21 15.17
C ARG A 89 16.58 -6.03 15.46
N ALA A 90 17.03 -6.37 16.67
CA ALA A 90 18.43 -6.22 17.06
C ALA A 90 19.37 -7.10 16.21
N SER A 91 19.00 -8.36 15.95
CA SER A 91 19.76 -9.29 15.13
C SER A 91 19.82 -8.86 13.65
N ALA A 92 18.69 -8.40 13.11
CA ALA A 92 18.63 -7.86 11.74
C ALA A 92 19.54 -6.63 11.60
N ARG A 93 19.52 -5.72 12.58
CA ARG A 93 20.37 -4.53 12.60
C ARG A 93 21.86 -4.86 12.65
N GLU A 94 22.26 -5.76 13.55
CA GLU A 94 23.65 -6.20 13.68
C GLU A 94 24.16 -6.85 12.38
N ARG A 95 23.35 -7.73 11.76
CA ARG A 95 23.70 -8.35 10.46
C ARG A 95 23.86 -7.31 9.36
N PHE A 96 22.98 -6.32 9.31
CA PHE A 96 23.08 -5.21 8.36
C PHE A 96 24.38 -4.42 8.56
N GLU A 97 24.65 -3.95 9.78
CA GLU A 97 25.84 -3.14 10.09
C GLU A 97 27.14 -3.89 9.78
N ASN A 98 27.24 -5.16 10.15
CA ASN A 98 28.38 -6.00 9.82
C ASN A 98 28.58 -6.14 8.31
N ALA A 99 27.50 -6.34 7.54
CA ALA A 99 27.59 -6.42 6.09
C ALA A 99 28.09 -5.11 5.46
N ILE A 100 27.65 -3.96 5.97
CA ILE A 100 28.14 -2.65 5.51
C ILE A 100 29.63 -2.45 5.83
N LEU A 101 30.07 -2.81 7.04
CA LEU A 101 31.48 -2.71 7.44
C LEU A 101 32.41 -3.59 6.57
N GLU A 102 31.91 -4.72 6.11
CA GLU A 102 32.61 -5.62 5.18
C GLU A 102 32.55 -5.15 3.71
N GLY A 103 31.93 -4.00 3.44
CA GLY A 103 31.78 -3.47 2.08
C GLY A 103 30.80 -4.28 1.23
N ARG A 104 29.84 -4.98 1.83
CA ARG A 104 28.76 -5.67 1.12
C ARG A 104 27.56 -4.74 0.95
N THR A 105 26.89 -4.83 -0.19
CA THR A 105 25.55 -4.24 -0.36
C THR A 105 24.57 -5.01 0.51
N ALA A 106 23.84 -4.32 1.38
CA ALA A 106 22.88 -4.91 2.30
C ALA A 106 21.67 -3.98 2.44
N ALA A 107 20.55 -4.54 2.89
CA ALA A 107 19.36 -3.78 3.20
C ALA A 107 18.72 -4.22 4.52
N LEU A 108 18.01 -3.30 5.14
CA LEU A 108 17.24 -3.49 6.36
C LEU A 108 15.89 -2.82 6.16
N LEU A 109 14.81 -3.55 6.46
CA LEU A 109 13.46 -3.00 6.55
C LEU A 109 13.03 -3.10 8.01
N ASP A 110 12.68 -1.98 8.62
CA ASP A 110 12.30 -1.88 10.03
C ASP A 110 10.94 -1.18 10.15
N GLU A 111 10.11 -1.68 11.05
CA GLU A 111 8.85 -1.04 11.39
C GLU A 111 9.13 0.10 12.36
N GLU A 112 8.96 1.34 11.88
CA GLU A 112 9.20 2.52 12.71
C GLU A 112 7.93 2.84 13.52
N ARG A 113 6.77 2.79 12.87
CA ARG A 113 5.42 3.00 13.44
C ARG A 113 4.41 2.11 12.70
N SER A 114 3.20 1.96 13.24
CA SER A 114 2.13 1.09 12.69
C SER A 114 1.75 1.34 11.22
N THR A 115 2.17 2.46 10.60
CA THR A 115 1.85 2.81 9.20
C THR A 115 3.06 3.27 8.38
N VAL A 116 4.28 3.20 8.93
CA VAL A 116 5.50 3.66 8.25
C VAL A 116 6.64 2.67 8.50
N PHE A 117 7.16 2.12 7.40
CA PHE A 117 8.36 1.29 7.41
C PHE A 117 9.55 2.11 6.93
N SER A 118 10.68 1.97 7.62
CA SER A 118 11.96 2.54 7.19
C SER A 118 12.78 1.47 6.50
N GLN A 119 13.23 1.77 5.30
CA GLN A 119 14.08 0.92 4.49
C GLN A 119 15.46 1.56 4.34
N GLU A 120 16.49 0.89 4.82
CA GLU A 120 17.88 1.26 4.64
C GLU A 120 18.54 0.32 3.64
N ILE A 121 19.23 0.84 2.64
CA ILE A 121 20.08 0.07 1.72
C ILE A 121 21.42 0.75 1.66
N GLY A 122 22.49 0.01 1.95
CA GLY A 122 23.86 0.53 1.94
C GLY A 122 24.68 -0.01 0.78
N ASN A 123 25.71 0.76 0.41
CA ASN A 123 26.74 0.38 -0.54
C ASN A 123 26.20 -0.01 -1.93
N ILE A 124 25.31 0.82 -2.47
CA ILE A 124 24.82 0.74 -3.85
C ILE A 124 25.93 1.24 -4.78
N PRO A 125 26.43 0.43 -5.73
CA PRO A 125 27.56 0.82 -6.57
C PRO A 125 27.30 2.07 -7.44
N PRO A 126 28.37 2.77 -7.85
CA PRO A 126 28.28 3.85 -8.84
C PRO A 126 27.59 3.41 -10.13
N GLY A 127 26.69 4.22 -10.67
CA GLY A 127 25.99 3.94 -11.93
C GLY A 127 25.02 2.76 -11.90
N ALA A 128 24.79 2.14 -10.73
CA ALA A 128 23.95 0.95 -10.64
C ALA A 128 22.46 1.30 -10.55
N ASP A 129 21.65 0.45 -11.16
CA ASP A 129 20.21 0.41 -10.92
C ASP A 129 19.90 -0.47 -9.70
N LEU A 130 18.89 -0.05 -8.96
CA LEU A 130 18.36 -0.73 -7.79
C LEU A 130 16.87 -0.97 -8.02
N ASP A 131 16.44 -2.23 -8.09
CA ASP A 131 15.04 -2.60 -8.06
C ASP A 131 14.68 -3.10 -6.66
N VAL A 132 13.71 -2.44 -6.03
CA VAL A 132 13.17 -2.83 -4.72
C VAL A 132 11.82 -3.48 -4.92
N GLU A 133 11.58 -4.59 -4.22
CA GLU A 133 10.31 -5.31 -4.21
C GLU A 133 9.84 -5.55 -2.78
N ILE A 134 8.58 -5.20 -2.51
CA ILE A 134 7.96 -5.32 -1.19
C ILE A 134 6.62 -6.02 -1.36
N GLU A 135 6.45 -7.14 -0.66
CA GLU A 135 5.20 -7.89 -0.60
C GLU A 135 4.40 -7.45 0.63
N ILE A 136 3.16 -7.05 0.40
CA ILE A 136 2.27 -6.47 1.42
C ILE A 136 0.93 -7.21 1.35
N ASP A 137 0.52 -7.83 2.45
CA ASP A 137 -0.82 -8.37 2.62
C ASP A 137 -1.67 -7.37 3.41
N LEU A 138 -2.85 -7.00 2.92
CA LEU A 138 -3.69 -5.96 3.53
C LEU A 138 -5.19 -6.31 3.52
N LEU A 139 -5.91 -5.82 4.52
CA LEU A 139 -7.37 -5.87 4.56
C LEU A 139 -7.96 -4.73 3.71
N LEU A 140 -8.96 -5.07 2.89
CA LEU A 140 -9.72 -4.10 2.13
C LEU A 140 -10.71 -3.39 3.04
N ARG A 141 -10.87 -2.09 2.85
CA ARG A 141 -11.84 -1.31 3.61
C ARG A 141 -13.25 -1.60 3.10
N TRP A 142 -14.17 -1.88 4.02
CA TRP A 142 -15.59 -1.97 3.71
C TRP A 142 -16.22 -0.57 3.61
N LEU A 143 -16.99 -0.34 2.55
CA LEU A 143 -17.81 0.86 2.37
C LEU A 143 -19.28 0.50 2.57
N GLU A 144 -20.04 1.36 3.25
CA GLU A 144 -21.45 1.13 3.61
C GLU A 144 -22.34 0.96 2.38
N GLU A 145 -21.92 1.47 1.21
CA GLU A 145 -22.57 1.27 -0.08
C GLU A 145 -22.42 -0.16 -0.63
N GLY A 146 -21.81 -1.09 0.11
CA GLY A 146 -21.66 -2.48 -0.28
C GLY A 146 -20.45 -2.74 -1.18
N GLN A 147 -19.35 -2.03 -0.95
CA GLN A 147 -18.14 -2.07 -1.79
C GLN A 147 -16.89 -2.35 -0.98
N TRP A 148 -15.90 -2.99 -1.62
CA TRP A 148 -14.53 -2.98 -1.14
C TRP A 148 -13.80 -1.74 -1.65
N GLU A 149 -12.93 -1.15 -0.82
CA GLU A 149 -11.95 -0.13 -1.20
C GLU A 149 -10.52 -0.64 -0.96
N LEU A 150 -9.75 -0.72 -2.04
CA LEU A 150 -8.29 -0.79 -2.02
C LEU A 150 -7.74 0.63 -2.07
N ARG A 151 -6.92 1.00 -1.08
CA ARG A 151 -6.19 2.27 -1.04
C ARG A 151 -4.71 2.00 -0.87
N ILE A 152 -3.91 2.44 -1.83
CA ILE A 152 -2.45 2.33 -1.82
C ILE A 152 -1.87 3.74 -1.71
N PRO A 153 -1.22 4.08 -0.59
CA PRO A 153 -0.53 5.34 -0.44
C PRO A 153 0.67 5.38 -1.38
N THR A 154 0.68 6.34 -2.29
CA THR A 154 1.79 6.56 -3.25
C THR A 154 2.64 7.76 -2.86
N THR A 155 2.22 8.46 -1.82
CA THR A 155 2.86 9.69 -1.37
C THR A 155 2.87 9.76 0.16
N LEU A 156 3.94 10.33 0.71
CA LEU A 156 4.00 10.62 2.14
C LEU A 156 3.25 11.92 2.42
N ALA A 157 1.92 11.82 2.52
CA ALA A 157 1.11 12.93 3.00
C ALA A 157 1.37 13.19 4.51
N PRO A 158 1.20 14.43 5.03
CA PRO A 158 1.40 14.76 6.45
C PRO A 158 0.68 13.84 7.45
N ARG A 159 -0.41 13.18 7.04
CA ARG A 159 -1.14 12.19 7.83
C ARG A 159 -0.28 11.00 8.27
N TYR A 160 0.73 10.60 7.48
CA TYR A 160 1.68 9.53 7.82
C TYR A 160 2.82 10.01 8.73
N LEU A 161 3.09 11.31 8.72
CA LEU A 161 4.15 11.95 9.51
C LEU A 161 3.67 12.31 10.93
N GLY A 162 2.35 12.45 11.10
CA GLY A 162 1.74 13.10 12.27
C GLY A 162 1.81 14.62 12.12
N ALA A 163 0.77 15.34 12.55
CA ALA A 163 0.79 16.80 12.47
C ALA A 163 1.89 17.40 13.37
N GLU A 164 2.59 18.42 12.88
CA GLU A 164 3.55 19.21 13.68
C GLU A 164 2.92 19.63 15.02
N GLY A 165 3.62 19.35 16.13
CA GLY A 165 3.18 19.72 17.47
C GLY A 165 2.27 18.71 18.18
N ARG A 166 1.91 17.58 17.56
CA ARG A 166 1.10 16.53 18.21
C ARG A 166 1.90 15.29 18.64
N VAL A 167 3.13 15.14 18.15
CA VAL A 167 4.01 14.00 18.42
C VAL A 167 5.39 14.50 18.85
N PRO A 168 5.96 14.05 19.99
CA PRO A 168 7.22 14.57 20.55
C PRO A 168 8.44 14.47 19.61
N ASP A 169 8.46 13.51 18.68
CA ASP A 169 9.64 13.15 17.90
C ASP A 169 9.50 13.43 16.39
N ALA A 170 8.70 14.43 16.00
CA ALA A 170 8.56 14.84 14.59
C ALA A 170 9.90 15.17 13.90
N ASN A 171 10.93 15.51 14.68
CA ASN A 171 12.27 15.88 14.21
C ASN A 171 13.20 14.68 13.93
N ALA A 172 12.81 13.44 14.25
CA ALA A 172 13.67 12.26 14.04
C ALA A 172 13.76 11.80 12.57
N ILE A 173 12.80 12.22 11.73
CA ILE A 173 12.74 11.83 10.33
C ILE A 173 13.35 12.97 9.49
N ARG A 174 14.65 12.86 9.16
CA ARG A 174 15.30 13.77 8.21
C ARG A 174 14.76 13.50 6.81
N GLN A 175 13.93 14.39 6.28
CA GLN A 175 13.36 14.25 4.93
C GLN A 175 13.70 15.47 4.07
N ASP A 176 14.46 15.24 3.00
CA ASP A 176 14.53 16.20 1.89
C ASP A 176 13.32 15.94 0.98
N ILE A 177 12.52 16.99 0.82
CA ILE A 177 11.24 16.96 0.15
C ILE A 177 11.46 17.45 -1.29
N ALA A 178 11.10 16.66 -2.31
CA ALA A 178 11.30 17.05 -3.71
C ALA A 178 10.53 18.35 -4.07
N ASP A 179 11.25 19.39 -4.50
CA ASP A 179 10.72 20.67 -4.99
C ASP A 179 10.35 20.58 -6.49
N GLY A 180 9.14 20.12 -6.80
CA GLY A 180 8.56 20.18 -8.15
C GLY A 180 7.62 19.01 -8.51
N PRO A 181 6.91 19.10 -9.65
CA PRO A 181 6.13 17.98 -10.17
C PRO A 181 7.06 16.82 -10.53
N THR A 182 6.85 15.66 -9.92
CA THR A 182 7.67 14.48 -10.16
C THR A 182 7.37 13.89 -11.54
N ALA A 183 8.40 13.69 -12.38
CA ALA A 183 8.27 12.98 -13.66
C ALA A 183 8.01 11.47 -13.49
N VAL A 184 8.14 10.94 -12.27
CA VAL A 184 7.95 9.52 -11.97
C VAL A 184 6.48 9.14 -12.11
N ARG A 185 6.24 8.02 -12.77
CA ARG A 185 4.91 7.47 -12.97
C ARG A 185 4.79 6.08 -12.34
N ALA A 186 3.56 5.75 -11.96
CA ALA A 186 3.18 4.46 -11.41
C ALA A 186 2.29 3.70 -12.39
N SER A 187 2.54 2.41 -12.57
CA SER A 187 1.62 1.49 -13.24
C SER A 187 0.80 0.69 -12.21
N LEU A 188 -0.36 0.18 -12.64
CA LEU A 188 -1.23 -0.69 -11.85
C LEU A 188 -1.62 -1.91 -12.67
N ALA A 189 -1.45 -3.09 -12.07
CA ALA A 189 -1.97 -4.37 -12.52
C ALA A 189 -2.69 -5.04 -11.34
N LEU A 190 -3.99 -4.79 -11.22
CA LEU A 190 -4.84 -5.36 -10.18
C LEU A 190 -5.72 -6.48 -10.77
N GLN A 191 -5.69 -7.66 -10.15
CA GLN A 191 -6.64 -8.73 -10.40
C GLN A 191 -7.66 -8.82 -9.27
N ILE A 192 -8.93 -8.60 -9.59
CA ILE A 192 -10.05 -8.80 -8.68
C ILE A 192 -10.65 -10.17 -8.94
N LEU A 193 -10.59 -11.04 -7.94
CA LEU A 193 -11.11 -12.42 -7.99
C LEU A 193 -12.52 -12.54 -7.38
N ASP A 194 -13.13 -11.42 -7.02
CA ASP A 194 -14.49 -11.37 -6.50
C ASP A 194 -15.52 -11.38 -7.63
N SER A 195 -16.67 -12.02 -7.38
CA SER A 195 -17.82 -11.98 -8.28
C SER A 195 -18.52 -10.62 -8.22
N LEU A 196 -18.34 -9.78 -9.24
CA LEU A 196 -18.82 -8.39 -9.23
C LEU A 196 -20.31 -8.20 -9.59
N GLY A 197 -20.98 -9.24 -10.09
CA GLY A 197 -22.35 -9.15 -10.61
C GLY A 197 -22.42 -8.44 -11.98
N ALA A 198 -23.50 -8.69 -12.73
CA ALA A 198 -23.62 -8.18 -14.10
C ALA A 198 -23.73 -6.65 -14.14
N GLY A 199 -22.95 -6.01 -15.02
CA GLY A 199 -23.04 -4.57 -15.29
C GLY A 199 -22.50 -3.64 -14.20
N ARG A 200 -21.96 -4.19 -13.10
CA ARG A 200 -21.22 -3.43 -12.08
C ARG A 200 -19.74 -3.73 -12.23
N GLY A 201 -18.88 -2.75 -11.97
CA GLY A 201 -17.45 -2.91 -12.19
C GLY A 201 -16.59 -2.01 -11.32
N PRO A 202 -15.27 -2.23 -11.34
CA PRO A 202 -14.34 -1.42 -10.58
C PRO A 202 -14.38 0.05 -11.01
N SER A 203 -14.22 0.94 -10.06
CA SER A 203 -14.20 2.39 -10.24
C SER A 203 -13.12 3.01 -9.35
N SER A 204 -12.74 4.25 -9.65
CA SER A 204 -11.80 4.99 -8.82
C SER A 204 -12.22 6.45 -8.72
N PRO A 205 -12.21 7.05 -7.52
CA PRO A 205 -12.41 8.48 -7.35
C PRO A 205 -11.18 9.31 -7.73
N ALA A 206 -10.00 8.68 -7.84
CA ALA A 206 -8.72 9.36 -8.00
C ALA A 206 -8.10 9.21 -9.40
N HIS A 207 -8.37 8.10 -10.08
CA HIS A 207 -7.74 7.73 -11.34
C HIS A 207 -8.74 7.21 -12.36
N ARG A 208 -8.44 7.38 -13.66
CA ARG A 208 -9.19 6.69 -14.70
C ARG A 208 -8.69 5.27 -14.83
N LEU A 209 -9.62 4.32 -14.88
CA LEU A 209 -9.32 2.89 -14.95
C LEU A 209 -9.74 2.29 -16.29
N THR A 210 -8.98 1.30 -16.73
CA THR A 210 -9.40 0.34 -17.76
C THR A 210 -9.64 -0.99 -17.07
N THR A 211 -10.77 -1.63 -17.39
CA THR A 211 -11.17 -2.90 -16.80
C THR A 211 -11.44 -3.92 -17.90
N VAL A 212 -10.91 -5.13 -17.71
CA VAL A 212 -11.04 -6.24 -18.66
C VAL A 212 -11.50 -7.46 -17.91
N ALA A 213 -12.67 -7.99 -18.27
CA ALA A 213 -13.15 -9.27 -17.74
C ALA A 213 -12.27 -10.41 -18.26
N GLN A 214 -11.81 -11.27 -17.35
CA GLN A 214 -10.98 -12.42 -17.63
C GLN A 214 -11.57 -13.65 -16.92
N GLY A 215 -12.49 -14.33 -17.59
CA GLY A 215 -13.25 -15.44 -16.99
C GLY A 215 -14.06 -14.98 -15.79
N GLU A 216 -13.74 -15.50 -14.60
CA GLU A 216 -14.36 -15.15 -13.32
C GLU A 216 -13.69 -13.97 -12.60
N SER A 217 -12.60 -13.43 -13.18
CA SER A 217 -11.84 -12.33 -12.61
C SER A 217 -11.97 -11.06 -13.44
N VAL A 218 -11.62 -9.93 -12.83
CA VAL A 218 -11.51 -8.64 -13.53
C VAL A 218 -10.10 -8.10 -13.36
N SER A 219 -9.42 -7.88 -14.48
CA SER A 219 -8.16 -7.16 -14.53
C SER A 219 -8.43 -5.65 -14.59
N VAL A 220 -7.69 -4.89 -13.78
CA VAL A 220 -7.81 -3.44 -13.64
C VAL A 220 -6.43 -2.82 -13.81
N SER A 221 -6.34 -1.81 -14.68
CA SER A 221 -5.16 -0.99 -14.87
C SER A 221 -5.54 0.49 -14.97
N PHE A 222 -4.53 1.37 -14.97
CA PHE A 222 -4.77 2.77 -15.31
C PHE A 222 -5.09 2.91 -16.80
N ALA A 223 -6.06 3.76 -17.12
CA ALA A 223 -6.42 4.06 -18.51
C ALA A 223 -5.27 4.76 -19.26
N ASP A 224 -4.47 5.55 -18.55
CA ASP A 224 -3.32 6.29 -19.11
C ASP A 224 -1.99 5.50 -19.04
N GLU A 225 -2.06 4.16 -18.84
CA GLU A 225 -0.98 3.18 -18.60
C GLU A 225 -0.15 3.43 -17.34
N ALA A 226 0.26 4.67 -17.11
CA ALA A 226 0.95 5.11 -15.92
C ALA A 226 0.45 6.49 -15.48
N VAL A 227 0.43 6.75 -14.17
CA VAL A 227 -0.09 8.00 -13.57
C VAL A 227 0.98 8.64 -12.68
N PRO A 228 1.00 9.98 -12.51
CA PRO A 228 1.90 10.60 -11.55
C PRO A 228 1.66 10.11 -10.12
N LEU A 229 2.72 10.05 -9.32
CA LEU A 229 2.67 9.75 -7.88
C LEU A 229 2.33 11.01 -7.08
N ASP A 230 1.16 11.62 -7.32
CA ASP A 230 0.73 12.88 -6.68
C ASP A 230 -0.43 12.70 -5.67
N ARG A 231 -1.04 11.51 -5.65
CA ARG A 231 -2.17 11.13 -4.79
C ARG A 231 -2.29 9.61 -4.68
N ASP A 232 -2.94 9.13 -3.63
CA ASP A 232 -3.21 7.71 -3.38
C ASP A 232 -3.94 7.04 -4.56
N VAL A 233 -3.56 5.79 -4.82
CA VAL A 233 -4.32 4.92 -5.73
C VAL A 233 -5.49 4.34 -4.96
N VAL A 234 -6.71 4.66 -5.41
CA VAL A 234 -7.95 4.16 -4.79
C VAL A 234 -8.74 3.39 -5.83
N VAL A 235 -9.05 2.12 -5.58
CA VAL A 235 -9.93 1.31 -6.44
C VAL A 235 -11.06 0.76 -5.59
N ARG A 236 -12.30 0.92 -6.07
CA ARG A 236 -13.52 0.46 -5.42
C ARG A 236 -14.27 -0.49 -6.32
N TRP A 237 -14.80 -1.57 -5.79
CA TRP A 237 -15.65 -2.49 -6.55
C TRP A 237 -16.80 -3.04 -5.70
N PRO A 238 -17.94 -3.35 -6.33
CA PRO A 238 -19.07 -3.95 -5.64
C PRO A 238 -18.70 -5.31 -5.04
N ALA A 239 -19.14 -5.54 -3.81
CA ALA A 239 -18.95 -6.79 -3.09
C ALA A 239 -20.28 -7.33 -2.55
N ALA A 240 -21.16 -6.43 -2.10
CA ALA A 240 -22.49 -6.80 -1.65
C ALA A 240 -23.36 -7.27 -2.83
N GLN A 241 -24.05 -8.39 -2.60
CA GLN A 241 -25.01 -9.01 -3.51
C GLN A 241 -26.41 -8.95 -2.87
N PRO A 242 -27.49 -9.32 -3.58
CA PRO A 242 -28.84 -9.32 -3.00
C PRO A 242 -29.03 -10.21 -1.76
N GLN A 243 -28.14 -11.17 -1.56
CA GLN A 243 -28.12 -12.08 -0.41
C GLN A 243 -26.78 -11.97 0.33
N VAL A 244 -26.74 -12.44 1.58
CA VAL A 244 -25.49 -12.58 2.33
C VAL A 244 -24.50 -13.42 1.53
N GLY A 245 -23.32 -12.85 1.30
CA GLY A 245 -22.19 -13.58 0.72
C GLY A 245 -21.37 -14.25 1.82
N ALA A 246 -20.90 -15.46 1.58
CA ALA A 246 -19.93 -16.13 2.42
C ALA A 246 -18.81 -16.69 1.55
N GLN A 247 -17.57 -16.40 1.93
CA GLN A 247 -16.39 -16.83 1.18
C GLN A 247 -15.32 -17.34 2.13
N LEU A 248 -14.72 -18.48 1.80
CA LEU A 248 -13.59 -19.04 2.53
C LEU A 248 -12.33 -18.93 1.66
N THR A 249 -11.37 -18.14 2.13
CA THR A 249 -10.03 -18.07 1.54
C THR A 249 -9.09 -18.91 2.39
N LEU A 250 -8.37 -19.85 1.78
CA LEU A 250 -7.41 -20.71 2.48
C LEU A 250 -5.98 -20.25 2.18
N ALA A 251 -5.15 -20.22 3.22
CA ALA A 251 -3.73 -19.95 3.14
C ALA A 251 -2.94 -21.13 3.74
N GLY A 252 -1.94 -21.59 3.01
CA GLY A 252 -1.05 -22.69 3.39
C GLY A 252 -0.35 -23.23 2.15
N LYS A 253 0.95 -22.92 2.01
CA LYS A 253 1.83 -23.70 1.12
C LYS A 253 2.20 -24.99 1.84
N ASP A 254 2.50 -26.02 1.07
CA ASP A 254 2.93 -27.38 1.43
C ASP A 254 4.13 -27.51 2.41
N THR A 255 4.57 -26.46 3.10
CA THR A 255 5.75 -26.46 3.97
C THR A 255 5.48 -26.97 5.39
N VAL A 256 4.23 -26.93 5.87
CA VAL A 256 3.82 -27.60 7.11
C VAL A 256 2.46 -28.29 6.89
N PRO A 257 2.43 -29.58 6.54
CA PRO A 257 1.21 -30.33 6.20
C PRO A 257 0.11 -30.37 7.28
N SER A 258 0.38 -29.86 8.48
CA SER A 258 -0.50 -29.96 9.66
C SER A 258 -1.21 -28.67 10.05
N ARG A 259 -1.03 -27.55 9.32
CA ARG A 259 -1.72 -26.28 9.63
C ARG A 259 -2.19 -25.57 8.37
N ALA A 260 -3.50 -25.58 8.15
CA ALA A 260 -4.16 -24.69 7.19
C ALA A 260 -4.75 -23.50 7.93
N PHE A 261 -4.59 -22.31 7.37
CA PHE A 261 -5.25 -21.09 7.85
C PHE A 261 -6.40 -20.78 6.90
N GLY A 262 -7.53 -20.34 7.45
CA GLY A 262 -8.70 -19.96 6.66
C GLY A 262 -9.23 -18.62 7.13
N LEU A 263 -9.55 -17.74 6.19
CA LEU A 263 -10.34 -16.54 6.44
C LEU A 263 -11.75 -16.77 5.89
N LEU A 264 -12.73 -16.77 6.79
CA LEU A 264 -14.15 -16.69 6.43
C LEU A 264 -14.56 -15.23 6.35
N THR A 265 -14.89 -14.77 5.15
CA THR A 265 -15.44 -13.44 4.91
C THR A 265 -16.94 -13.53 4.74
N LEU A 266 -17.68 -12.83 5.60
CA LEU A 266 -19.12 -12.65 5.48
C LEU A 266 -19.40 -11.25 4.95
N VAL A 267 -20.08 -11.18 3.82
CA VAL A 267 -20.46 -9.91 3.18
C VAL A 267 -21.95 -9.70 3.39
N PRO A 268 -22.38 -8.59 4.00
CA PRO A 268 -23.80 -8.31 4.16
C PRO A 268 -24.47 -8.15 2.78
N PRO A 269 -25.80 -8.35 2.69
CA PRO A 269 -26.51 -8.07 1.46
C PRO A 269 -26.41 -6.59 1.11
N GLU A 270 -26.67 -6.25 -0.16
CA GLU A 270 -26.67 -4.86 -0.60
C GLU A 270 -27.64 -4.02 0.24
N PRO A 271 -27.34 -2.72 0.49
CA PRO A 271 -28.20 -1.88 1.33
C PRO A 271 -29.65 -1.75 0.83
N SER A 272 -29.87 -1.92 -0.47
CA SER A 272 -31.18 -1.93 -1.12
C SER A 272 -31.95 -3.24 -0.96
N ALA A 273 -31.30 -4.32 -0.51
CA ALA A 273 -31.96 -5.61 -0.32
C ALA A 273 -33.03 -5.47 0.76
N ALA A 274 -34.20 -6.05 0.51
CA ALA A 274 -35.27 -6.10 1.50
C ALA A 274 -34.74 -6.75 2.77
N ALA A 275 -34.82 -6.03 3.90
CA ALA A 275 -34.40 -6.57 5.18
C ALA A 275 -35.16 -7.87 5.44
N TRP A 276 -34.43 -8.96 5.71
CA TRP A 276 -35.08 -10.15 6.25
C TRP A 276 -35.77 -9.76 7.55
N PRO A 277 -37.08 -10.02 7.70
CA PRO A 277 -37.74 -9.85 8.98
C PRO A 277 -37.14 -10.85 9.95
N VAL A 278 -36.16 -10.40 10.74
CA VAL A 278 -35.67 -11.14 11.89
C VAL A 278 -36.69 -10.91 12.99
N ALA A 279 -37.38 -11.97 13.42
CA ALA A 279 -38.20 -11.90 14.63
C ALA A 279 -37.28 -11.50 15.80
N ARG A 280 -37.57 -10.37 16.45
CA ARG A 280 -36.82 -9.89 17.62
C ARG A 280 -37.76 -9.87 18.81
N ASP A 281 -37.34 -10.48 19.91
CA ASP A 281 -37.99 -10.27 21.20
C ASP A 281 -37.57 -8.92 21.76
N LEU A 282 -38.51 -7.98 21.82
CA LEU A 282 -38.32 -6.66 22.41
C LEU A 282 -38.92 -6.65 23.81
N VAL A 283 -38.09 -6.58 24.85
CA VAL A 283 -38.54 -6.35 26.23
C VAL A 283 -38.35 -4.88 26.57
N LEU A 284 -39.45 -4.16 26.74
CA LEU A 284 -39.46 -2.77 27.20
C LEU A 284 -39.71 -2.75 28.70
N LEU A 285 -38.74 -2.26 29.46
CA LEU A 285 -38.92 -1.98 30.89
C LEU A 285 -39.44 -0.55 31.02
N LEU A 286 -40.68 -0.41 31.50
CA LEU A 286 -41.26 0.89 31.86
C LEU A 286 -41.09 1.08 33.36
N ASP A 287 -40.28 2.05 33.75
CA ASP A 287 -40.18 2.54 35.12
C ASP A 287 -41.11 3.76 35.27
N THR A 288 -41.93 3.78 36.32
CA THR A 288 -42.98 4.79 36.55
C THR A 288 -42.63 5.71 37.70
#